data_AF-A0A7C3NVJ8-F1
#
_entry.id   AF-A0A7C3NVJ8-F1
#
_cell.length_a   1.000
_cell.length_b   1.000
_cell.length_c   1.000
_cell.angle_alpha   90.00
_cell.angle_beta   90.00
_cell.angle_gamma   90.00
#
_symmetry.space_group_name_H-M   'P 1'
#
loop_
_entity.id
_entity.type
_entity.pdbx_description
1 polymer ?
#
loop_
_entity_poly.entity_id
_entity_poly.type
_entity_poly.pdbx_seq_one_letter_code
_entity_poly.pdbx_strand_id
1 'polypeptide(L)'
;MFTAGITSSSSRRTVFTCQSVHDPAQVVASGERLVGANGADYFLYLQQKKGNPLGIVYPQDGAPLVVSPSAITRSAPRPNAARLFTDFIFGKEVQQFLSDSEGLYVPTPRTSPNLQL
;
A
#
# COMPACT_ATOMS: atom_id res chain seq x y z
N MET A 1 7.72 -31.21 8.85
CA MET A 1 8.97 -30.79 8.20
C MET A 1 8.86 -29.31 7.92
N PHE A 2 9.20 -28.47 8.92
CA PHE A 2 9.25 -27.01 8.79
C PHE A 2 10.73 -26.64 8.79
N THR A 3 11.23 -26.12 7.68
CA THR A 3 12.57 -25.54 7.62
C THR A 3 12.46 -24.18 6.95
N ALA A 4 12.76 -23.14 7.71
CA ALA A 4 13.48 -21.97 7.23
C ALA A 4 14.05 -21.26 8.46
N GLY A 5 15.17 -21.78 8.95
CA GLY A 5 16.04 -21.02 9.84
C GLY A 5 16.83 -20.00 9.03
N ILE A 6 16.86 -18.77 9.50
CA ILE A 6 17.93 -17.83 9.19
C ILE A 6 18.43 -17.28 10.54
N THR A 7 19.50 -17.91 11.00
CA THR A 7 20.63 -17.42 11.80
C THR A 7 20.40 -16.46 12.99
N SER A 8 20.83 -16.94 14.16
CA SER A 8 21.24 -16.11 15.29
C SER A 8 22.57 -15.39 14.99
N SER A 9 22.69 -14.15 15.49
CA SER A 9 23.89 -13.41 15.90
C SER A 9 23.91 -11.96 15.40
N SER A 10 23.62 -11.02 16.31
CA SER A 10 24.19 -9.66 16.37
C SER A 10 23.27 -8.75 17.20
N SER A 11 23.68 -8.54 18.44
CA SER A 11 23.70 -7.24 19.14
C SER A 11 22.80 -6.13 18.58
N ARG A 12 21.79 -5.72 19.37
CA ARG A 12 21.09 -4.41 19.34
C ARG A 12 20.99 -3.74 17.96
N ARG A 13 20.24 -4.32 17.02
CA ARG A 13 19.76 -3.51 15.89
C ARG A 13 18.53 -2.74 16.35
N THR A 14 18.73 -1.44 16.60
CA THR A 14 17.64 -0.48 16.84
C THR A 14 16.63 -0.45 15.69
N VAL A 15 17.08 -0.82 14.49
CA VAL A 15 16.28 -0.83 13.26
C VAL A 15 15.74 -2.24 12.99
N PHE A 16 14.42 -2.33 12.79
CA PHE A 16 13.71 -3.53 12.39
C PHE A 16 13.38 -3.45 10.89
N THR A 17 13.69 -4.51 10.14
CA THR A 17 13.43 -4.60 8.69
C THR A 17 12.32 -5.60 8.42
N CYS A 18 11.29 -5.15 7.71
CA CYS A 18 10.20 -5.99 7.25
C CYS A 18 10.46 -6.55 5.85
N GLN A 19 9.75 -7.61 5.47
CA GLN A 19 9.80 -8.15 4.10
C GLN A 19 8.69 -7.55 3.21
N SER A 20 7.57 -7.14 3.81
CA SER A 20 6.47 -6.48 3.11
C SER A 20 6.33 -5.02 3.54
N VAL A 21 5.89 -4.18 2.61
CA VAL A 21 5.50 -2.80 2.89
C VAL A 21 4.29 -2.71 3.83
N HIS A 22 3.50 -3.79 3.98
CA HIS A 22 2.34 -3.81 4.87
C HIS A 22 2.68 -4.15 6.33
N ASP A 23 3.82 -4.78 6.58
CA ASP A 23 4.20 -5.24 7.93
C ASP A 23 4.39 -4.09 8.94
N PRO A 24 4.97 -2.92 8.58
CA PRO A 24 5.17 -1.83 9.54
C PRO A 24 3.88 -1.40 10.25
N ALA A 25 2.75 -1.36 9.52
CA ALA A 25 1.46 -1.00 10.11
C ALA A 25 1.02 -2.00 11.18
N GLN A 26 1.24 -3.30 10.96
CA GLN A 26 0.87 -4.35 11.92
C GLN A 26 1.77 -4.35 13.14
N VAL A 27 3.09 -4.18 12.94
CA VAL A 27 4.09 -4.15 14.01
C VAL A 27 3.90 -2.92 14.91
N VAL A 28 3.44 -1.79 14.34
CA VAL A 28 3.08 -0.61 15.14
C VAL A 28 1.72 -0.78 15.82
N ALA A 29 0.72 -1.33 15.13
CA ALA A 29 -0.61 -1.55 15.72
C ALA A 29 -0.58 -2.55 16.88
N SER A 30 0.29 -3.55 16.84
CA SER A 30 0.48 -4.53 17.92
C SER A 30 1.26 -3.96 19.12
N GLY A 31 1.89 -2.80 18.96
CA GLY A 31 2.79 -2.20 19.95
C GLY A 31 4.20 -2.81 19.98
N GLU A 32 4.54 -3.73 19.06
CA GLU A 32 5.89 -4.30 18.99
C GLU A 32 6.95 -3.23 18.62
N ARG A 33 6.56 -2.22 17.85
CA ARG A 33 7.34 -1.00 17.62
C ARG A 33 6.48 0.25 17.79
N LEU A 34 7.09 1.33 18.25
CA LEU A 34 6.38 2.61 18.44
C LEU A 34 6.18 3.37 17.13
N VAL A 35 7.10 3.21 16.18
CA VAL A 35 7.12 3.92 14.90
C VAL A 35 7.57 2.99 13.78
N GLY A 36 7.06 3.23 12.58
CA GLY A 36 7.44 2.50 11.37
C GLY A 36 7.38 3.43 10.16
N ALA A 37 8.36 3.32 9.27
CA ALA A 37 8.31 3.96 7.96
C ALA A 37 7.42 3.11 7.04
N ASN A 38 6.44 3.74 6.40
CA ASN A 38 5.51 3.07 5.49
C ASN A 38 5.37 3.92 4.21
N GLY A 39 5.14 3.26 3.08
CA GLY A 39 4.86 3.89 1.78
C GLY A 39 3.53 3.45 1.17
N ALA A 40 2.69 2.74 1.92
CA ALA A 40 1.38 2.22 1.51
C ALA A 40 0.26 2.84 2.35
N ASP A 41 0.03 4.14 2.19
CA ASP A 41 -0.86 4.95 3.04
C ASP A 41 -2.31 4.46 3.04
N TYR A 42 -2.80 3.96 1.90
CA TYR A 42 -4.14 3.36 1.77
C TYR A 42 -4.38 2.27 2.81
N PHE A 43 -3.37 1.45 3.11
CA PHE A 43 -3.48 0.40 4.11
C PHE A 43 -3.56 0.97 5.52
N LEU A 44 -2.84 2.05 5.82
CA LEU A 44 -2.92 2.72 7.12
C LEU A 44 -4.30 3.31 7.35
N TYR A 45 -4.90 3.96 6.34
CA TYR A 45 -6.28 4.45 6.41
C TYR A 45 -7.27 3.31 6.67
N LEU A 46 -7.12 2.16 6.01
CA LEU A 46 -7.97 0.99 6.26
C LEU A 46 -7.80 0.46 7.70
N GLN A 47 -6.58 0.46 8.24
CA GLN A 47 -6.34 0.04 9.62
C GLN A 47 -6.94 1.03 10.63
N GLN A 48 -6.85 2.34 10.36
CA GLN A 48 -7.53 3.35 11.17
C GLN A 48 -9.06 3.19 11.12
N LYS A 49 -9.65 2.94 9.94
CA LYS A 49 -11.09 2.65 9.79
C LYS A 49 -11.52 1.41 10.60
N LYS A 50 -10.61 0.44 10.82
CA LYS A 50 -10.85 -0.73 11.67
C LYS A 50 -10.71 -0.45 13.18
N GLY A 51 -10.35 0.77 13.56
CA GLY A 51 -10.19 1.17 14.96
C GLY A 51 -8.81 0.88 15.55
N ASN A 52 -7.81 0.54 14.72
CA ASN A 52 -6.46 0.33 15.24
C ASN A 52 -5.81 1.66 15.66
N PRO A 53 -5.03 1.67 16.77
CA PRO A 53 -4.46 2.88 17.35
C PRO A 53 -3.21 3.36 16.56
N LEU A 54 -3.40 3.69 15.28
CA LEU A 54 -2.35 4.14 14.38
C LEU A 54 -2.48 5.64 14.10
N GLY A 55 -1.37 6.37 14.20
CA GLY A 55 -1.24 7.74 13.71
C GLY A 55 -0.42 7.78 12.42
N ILE A 56 -0.83 8.63 11.47
CA ILE A 56 -0.08 8.90 10.23
C ILE A 56 0.59 10.26 10.38
N VAL A 57 1.90 10.33 10.15
CA VAL A 57 2.68 11.57 10.21
C VAL A 57 3.43 11.75 8.90
N TYR A 58 3.12 12.83 8.19
CA TYR A 58 3.84 13.22 6.97
C TYR A 58 5.01 14.17 7.31
N PRO A 59 6.21 13.97 6.73
CA PRO A 59 7.35 14.88 6.91
C PRO A 59 7.03 16.30 6.41
N GLN A 60 7.51 17.33 7.11
CA GLN A 60 7.22 18.74 6.80
C GLN A 60 7.93 19.24 5.53
N ASP A 61 9.10 18.66 5.29
CA ASP A 61 9.98 18.81 4.14
C ASP A 61 9.43 18.12 2.87
N GLY A 62 8.32 17.39 3.00
CA GLY A 62 7.57 16.78 1.91
C GLY A 62 7.56 15.25 1.98
N ALA A 63 6.48 14.66 1.46
CA ALA A 63 6.34 13.23 1.29
C ALA A 63 6.48 12.85 -0.19
N PRO A 64 7.20 11.76 -0.52
CA PRO A 64 7.29 11.29 -1.89
C PRO A 64 5.93 10.75 -2.37
N LEU A 65 5.48 11.21 -3.54
CA LEU A 65 4.32 10.62 -4.22
C LEU A 65 4.75 9.33 -4.93
N VAL A 66 4.24 8.19 -4.45
CA VAL A 66 4.50 6.89 -5.08
C VAL A 66 3.44 6.62 -6.15
N VAL A 67 3.87 6.59 -7.41
CA VAL A 67 2.99 6.32 -8.56
C VAL A 67 3.05 4.83 -8.90
N SER A 68 1.89 4.20 -9.05
CA SER A 68 1.75 2.76 -9.35
C SER A 68 1.26 2.53 -10.78
N PRO A 69 2.16 2.41 -11.78
CA PRO A 69 1.76 2.15 -13.16
C PRO A 69 1.31 0.70 -13.38
N SER A 70 0.37 0.50 -14.30
CA SER A 70 0.01 -0.81 -14.84
C SER A 70 0.50 -0.95 -16.27
N ALA A 71 1.00 -2.13 -16.64
CA ALA A 71 1.55 -2.38 -17.97
C ALA A 71 1.24 -3.79 -18.46
N ILE A 72 1.06 -3.93 -19.78
CA ILE A 72 0.92 -5.22 -20.47
C ILE A 72 2.29 -5.61 -21.03
N THR A 73 2.79 -6.78 -20.66
CA THR A 73 4.09 -7.27 -21.16
C THR A 73 4.02 -7.58 -22.66
N ARG A 74 5.12 -7.35 -23.38
CA ARG A 74 5.19 -7.63 -24.83
C ARG A 74 4.93 -9.10 -25.17
N SER A 75 5.38 -10.00 -24.29
CA SER A 75 5.22 -11.45 -24.42
C SER A 75 3.94 -11.97 -23.78
N ALA A 76 2.93 -11.12 -23.53
CA ALA A 76 1.68 -11.55 -22.91
C ALA A 76 1.03 -12.68 -23.75
N PRO A 77 0.68 -13.83 -23.14
CA PRO A 77 0.14 -14.97 -23.87
C PRO A 77 -1.24 -14.67 -24.49
N ARG A 78 -1.96 -13.69 -23.95
CA ARG A 78 -3.29 -13.25 -24.38
C ARG A 78 -3.38 -11.71 -24.36
N PRO A 79 -2.80 -11.00 -25.35
CA PRO A 79 -2.69 -9.53 -25.30
C PRO A 79 -4.05 -8.83 -25.39
N ASN A 80 -5.01 -9.38 -26.13
CA ASN A 80 -6.36 -8.81 -26.24
C ASN A 80 -7.12 -8.88 -24.91
N ALA A 81 -7.02 -10.00 -24.18
CA ALA A 81 -7.62 -10.12 -22.86
C ALA A 81 -6.96 -9.19 -21.84
N ALA A 82 -5.63 -9.04 -21.90
CA ALA A 82 -4.91 -8.11 -21.03
C ALA A 82 -5.33 -6.64 -21.27
N ARG A 83 -5.58 -6.25 -22.52
CA ARG A 83 -6.12 -4.93 -22.86
C ARG A 83 -7.51 -4.72 -22.29
N LEU A 84 -8.43 -5.66 -22.53
CA LEU A 84 -9.79 -5.58 -21.98
C LEU A 84 -9.80 -5.49 -20.45
N PHE A 85 -8.94 -6.24 -19.78
CA PHE A 85 -8.81 -6.17 -18.32
C PHE A 85 -8.23 -4.84 -17.84
N THR A 86 -7.27 -4.29 -18.57
CA THR A 86 -6.70 -2.96 -18.28
C THR A 86 -7.78 -1.88 -18.44
N ASP A 87 -8.54 -1.92 -19.53
CA ASP A 87 -9.66 -0.99 -19.79
C ASP A 87 -10.73 -1.10 -18.69
N PHE A 88 -11.00 -2.31 -18.19
CA PHE A 88 -11.91 -2.54 -17.07
C PHE A 88 -11.39 -1.92 -15.76
N ILE A 89 -10.13 -2.15 -15.38
CA ILE A 89 -9.56 -1.60 -14.13
C ILE A 89 -9.56 -0.07 -14.15
N PHE A 90 -9.25 0.55 -15.29
CA PHE A 90 -9.27 2.00 -15.45
C PHE A 90 -10.65 2.55 -15.83
N GLY A 91 -11.68 1.71 -15.82
CA GLY A 91 -13.08 2.10 -15.95
C GLY A 91 -13.53 2.99 -14.80
N LYS A 92 -14.53 3.85 -15.05
CA LYS A 92 -15.01 4.86 -14.08
C LYS A 92 -15.46 4.21 -12.76
N GLU A 93 -16.18 3.11 -12.85
CA GLU A 93 -16.76 2.40 -11.70
C GLU A 93 -15.68 1.87 -10.77
N VAL A 94 -14.63 1.26 -11.33
CA VAL A 94 -13.51 0.72 -10.57
C VAL A 94 -12.68 1.85 -9.96
N GLN A 95 -12.37 2.89 -10.74
CA GLN A 95 -11.61 4.04 -10.25
C GLN A 95 -12.36 4.79 -9.13
N GLN A 96 -13.69 4.90 -9.23
CA GLN A 96 -14.50 5.48 -8.15
C GLN A 96 -14.52 4.61 -6.90
N PHE A 97 -14.67 3.28 -7.05
CA PHE A 97 -14.61 2.35 -5.94
C PHE A 97 -13.28 2.42 -5.17
N LEU A 98 -12.15 2.48 -5.89
CA LEU A 98 -10.82 2.58 -5.28
C LEU A 98 -10.65 3.87 -4.47
N SER A 99 -11.21 4.98 -4.96
CA SER A 99 -11.22 6.26 -4.25
C SER A 99 -12.09 6.21 -2.99
N ASP A 100 -13.31 5.66 -3.09
CA ASP A 100 -14.29 5.74 -2.00
C ASP A 100 -14.05 4.73 -0.88
N SER A 101 -13.71 3.49 -1.24
CA SER A 101 -13.64 2.37 -0.29
C SER A 101 -12.22 2.11 0.17
N GLU A 102 -11.26 2.12 -0.76
CA GLU A 102 -9.89 1.65 -0.50
C GLU A 102 -8.95 2.77 -0.04
N GLY A 103 -9.38 4.03 -0.05
CA GLY A 103 -8.55 5.17 0.36
C GLY A 103 -7.35 5.41 -0.56
N LEU A 104 -7.46 4.99 -1.82
CA LEU A 104 -6.43 5.21 -2.82
C LEU A 104 -6.58 6.59 -3.45
N TYR A 105 -5.45 7.26 -3.64
CA TYR A 105 -5.41 8.46 -4.48
C TYR A 105 -5.53 8.07 -5.96
N VAL A 106 -6.61 8.52 -6.60
CA VAL A 106 -6.92 8.19 -8.00
C VAL A 106 -6.90 9.48 -8.84
N PRO A 107 -5.81 9.74 -9.61
CA PRO A 107 -5.63 11.00 -10.34
C PRO A 107 -6.36 11.03 -11.69
N THR A 108 -7.60 10.52 -11.77
CA THR A 108 -8.37 10.51 -13.02
C THR A 108 -9.50 11.55 -12.98
N PRO A 109 -9.67 12.40 -14.02
CA PRO A 109 -10.72 13.44 -14.06
C PRO A 109 -12.16 12.91 -13.98
N ARG A 110 -12.36 11.61 -14.19
CA ARG A 110 -13.66 10.94 -14.20
C ARG A 110 -14.11 10.47 -12.81
N THR A 111 -13.22 10.53 -11.82
CA THR A 111 -13.45 10.10 -10.44
C THR A 111 -13.73 11.32 -9.58
N SER A 112 -14.81 11.27 -8.81
CA SER A 112 -15.11 12.30 -7.82
C SER A 112 -14.08 12.22 -6.69
N PRO A 113 -13.43 13.34 -6.32
CA PRO A 113 -12.42 13.33 -5.27
C PRO A 113 -13.05 12.96 -3.93
N ASN A 114 -12.55 11.90 -3.29
CA ASN A 114 -12.83 11.59 -1.90
C ASN A 114 -11.68 12.14 -1.04
N LEU A 115 -11.73 13.44 -0.70
CA LEU A 115 -10.78 14.05 0.23
C LEU A 115 -11.15 13.66 1.67
N GLN A 116 -10.86 12.43 2.07
CA GLN A 116 -10.76 12.03 3.48
C GLN A 116 -9.29 12.08 3.94
N LEU A 117 -8.63 13.23 3.69
CA LEU A 117 -7.34 13.56 4.32
C LEU A 117 -7.57 13.96 5.78
#